data_AF-A0A914N4Y0-F1
#
_entry.id   AF-A0A914N4Y0-F1
#
_cell.length_a   1.000
_cell.length_b   1.000
_cell.length_c   1.000
_cell.angle_alpha   90.00
_cell.angle_beta   90.00
_cell.angle_gamma   90.00
#
_symmetry.space_group_name_H-M   'P 1'
#
loop_
_entity.id
_entity.type
_entity.pdbx_description
1 polymer ?
#
loop_
_entity_poly.entity_id
_entity_poly.type
_entity_poly.pdbx_seq_one_letter_code
_entity_poly.pdbx_strand_id
1 'polypeptide(L)'
;MNFGRCSISTSIIFLDHYLFKNYFSFYLFISFTIRILIKIYIQISEESQKGLGEAASNRNYLGQRMTDEVNEIIRVLQLTAYDEDEWDQDNVTVMRKALSAAQSLLSAACEWLSDPNGRPGAVGEKAIRRICEYAEKIAARSLPEDQFTIRQLVKEITNLTDSICELRHQGRDNQSYAQSCAQKLRDLVGTKESQGMLPHAVFGAQRTDTHPAHTTGGKLEQAQRWLDNPGINDGGAGLQAIRSLLDEARRLANKLPPIDRDRLLNVCADVDKMSNQLSDLERRGLGNTPEANNLRQQLREKLRELGDLMKRVLTDKVVEDFADITTLHLLLFD
;
A
#
# COMPACT_ATOMS: atom_id res chain seq x y z
N MET A 1 10.64 -27.22 34.26
CA MET A 1 11.70 -26.37 33.67
C MET A 1 11.10 -25.57 32.53
N ASN A 2 11.26 -24.25 32.60
CA ASN A 2 11.14 -23.24 31.55
C ASN A 2 9.80 -23.06 30.81
N PHE A 3 8.92 -22.25 31.41
CA PHE A 3 8.09 -21.33 30.65
C PHE A 3 8.98 -20.23 30.05
N GLY A 4 9.11 -20.23 28.73
CA GLY A 4 9.78 -19.17 27.98
C GLY A 4 9.01 -17.86 28.13
N ARG A 5 9.69 -16.86 28.71
CA ARG A 5 9.22 -15.47 28.74
C ARG A 5 9.12 -14.95 27.30
N CYS A 6 7.90 -14.83 26.81
CA CYS A 6 7.62 -14.07 25.60
C CYS A 6 7.70 -12.58 25.98
N SER A 7 8.73 -11.91 25.50
CA SER A 7 8.96 -10.48 25.69
C SER A 7 8.02 -9.70 24.76
N ILE A 8 6.73 -9.70 25.08
CA ILE A 8 5.72 -8.85 24.43
C ILE A 8 5.64 -7.55 25.22
N SER A 9 6.32 -6.55 24.68
CA SER A 9 5.80 -5.19 24.55
C SER A 9 5.60 -4.34 25.80
N THR A 10 6.70 -3.80 26.30
CA THR A 10 6.70 -2.54 27.09
C THR A 10 6.17 -1.35 26.27
N SER A 11 6.05 -1.48 24.94
CA SER A 11 5.54 -0.45 24.03
C SER A 11 4.01 -0.41 23.94
N ILE A 12 3.30 -1.52 24.17
CA ILE A 12 1.81 -1.55 24.17
C ILE A 12 1.24 -0.86 25.41
N ILE A 13 1.87 -1.01 26.58
CA ILE A 13 1.41 -0.38 27.83
C ILE A 13 1.57 1.15 27.79
N PHE A 14 2.56 1.66 27.02
CA PHE A 14 2.76 3.11 26.86
C PHE A 14 1.75 3.76 25.92
N LEU A 15 1.26 3.04 24.90
CA LEU A 15 0.18 3.51 24.03
C LEU A 15 -1.15 3.60 24.78
N ASP A 16 -1.47 2.61 25.61
CA ASP A 16 -2.71 2.59 26.41
C ASP A 16 -2.82 3.82 27.32
N HIS A 17 -1.72 4.21 27.98
CA HIS A 17 -1.78 5.30 28.96
C HIS A 17 -1.86 6.71 28.32
N TYR A 18 -1.37 6.88 27.09
CA TYR A 18 -1.39 8.14 26.35
C TYR A 18 -2.67 8.32 25.55
N LEU A 19 -3.18 7.24 24.93
CA LEU A 19 -4.49 7.24 24.29
C LEU A 19 -5.58 7.45 25.35
N PHE A 20 -5.55 6.71 26.46
CA PHE A 20 -6.59 6.84 27.49
C PHE A 20 -6.68 8.25 28.10
N LYS A 21 -5.54 8.93 28.33
CA LYS A 21 -5.54 10.32 28.83
C LYS A 21 -6.08 11.32 27.80
N ASN A 22 -5.69 11.19 26.53
CA ASN A 22 -6.16 12.11 25.49
C ASN A 22 -7.64 11.87 25.16
N TYR A 23 -8.09 10.61 25.06
CA TYR A 23 -9.50 10.28 24.85
C TYR A 23 -10.37 10.68 26.04
N PHE A 24 -9.91 10.46 27.28
CA PHE A 24 -10.68 10.87 28.46
C PHE A 24 -10.79 12.39 28.56
N SER A 25 -9.71 13.13 28.29
CA SER A 25 -9.73 14.59 28.27
C SER A 25 -10.62 15.14 27.16
N PHE A 26 -10.59 14.52 25.98
CA PHE A 26 -11.44 14.88 24.83
C PHE A 26 -12.92 14.58 25.09
N TYR A 27 -13.24 13.42 25.67
CA TYR A 27 -14.60 13.04 26.03
C TYR A 27 -15.19 13.96 27.10
N LEU A 28 -14.39 14.31 28.11
CA LEU A 28 -14.78 15.26 29.15
C LEU A 28 -15.03 16.67 28.56
N PHE A 29 -14.16 17.11 27.64
CA PHE A 29 -14.30 18.40 26.96
C PHE A 29 -15.54 18.46 26.07
N ILE A 30 -15.81 17.42 25.29
CA ILE A 30 -16.99 17.34 24.42
C ILE A 30 -18.28 17.25 25.23
N SER A 31 -18.31 16.41 26.28
CA SER A 31 -19.46 16.28 27.19
C SER A 31 -19.77 17.59 27.91
N PHE A 32 -18.72 18.34 28.28
CA PHE A 32 -18.88 19.68 28.84
C PHE A 32 -19.43 20.68 27.82
N THR A 33 -18.91 20.64 26.59
CA THR A 33 -19.31 21.56 25.50
C THR A 33 -20.76 21.32 25.07
N ILE A 34 -21.21 20.07 24.90
CA ILE A 34 -22.60 19.77 24.53
C ILE A 34 -23.57 20.22 25.63
N ARG A 35 -23.18 20.08 26.90
CA ARG A 35 -23.96 20.57 28.04
C ARG A 35 -24.10 22.09 28.03
N ILE A 36 -23.04 22.81 27.66
CA ILE A 36 -23.07 24.27 27.51
C ILE A 36 -24.02 24.67 26.37
N LEU A 37 -23.91 24.03 25.20
CA LEU A 37 -24.74 24.33 24.04
C LEU A 37 -26.24 24.08 24.33
N ILE A 38 -26.56 23.01 25.05
CA ILE A 38 -27.94 22.73 25.48
C ILE A 38 -28.45 23.80 26.44
N LYS A 39 -27.63 24.24 27.41
CA LYS A 39 -28.00 25.33 28.34
C LYS A 39 -28.24 26.65 27.61
N ILE A 40 -27.35 27.03 26.70
CA ILE A 40 -27.49 28.26 25.90
C ILE A 40 -28.78 28.20 25.07
N TYR A 41 -29.07 27.06 24.45
CA TYR A 41 -30.30 26.87 23.69
C TYR A 41 -31.56 27.05 24.56
N ILE A 42 -31.60 26.44 25.75
CA ILE A 42 -32.74 26.57 26.68
C ILE A 42 -32.90 28.04 27.11
N GLN A 43 -31.81 28.69 27.52
CA GLN A 43 -31.84 30.09 27.95
C GLN A 43 -32.38 31.03 26.87
N ILE A 44 -31.89 30.90 25.63
CA ILE A 44 -32.32 31.73 24.50
C ILE A 44 -33.78 31.44 24.11
N SER A 45 -34.20 30.18 24.25
CA SER A 45 -35.59 29.76 24.01
C SER A 45 -36.56 30.36 25.03
N GLU A 46 -36.13 30.56 26.28
CA GLU A 46 -36.98 31.11 27.34
C GLU A 46 -37.02 32.65 27.34
N GLU A 47 -35.90 33.32 27.01
CA GLU A 47 -35.77 34.77 27.22
C GLU A 47 -36.03 35.66 26.00
N SER A 48 -35.51 35.31 24.81
CA SER A 48 -35.38 36.31 23.73
C SER A 48 -35.80 35.82 22.34
N GLN A 49 -35.77 34.51 22.07
CA GLN A 49 -35.99 33.87 20.76
C GLN A 49 -35.05 34.34 19.62
N LYS A 50 -34.37 35.48 19.77
CA LYS A 50 -33.32 35.99 18.89
C LYS A 50 -32.07 35.14 19.04
N GLY A 51 -31.56 34.59 17.93
CA GLY A 51 -30.40 33.68 17.93
C GLY A 51 -30.76 32.21 18.21
N LEU A 52 -32.04 31.86 18.34
CA LEU A 52 -32.48 30.48 18.57
C LEU A 52 -32.05 29.53 17.45
N GLY A 53 -32.08 29.98 16.19
CA GLY A 53 -31.62 29.21 15.04
C GLY A 53 -30.12 28.88 15.09
N GLU A 54 -29.29 29.81 15.54
CA GLU A 54 -27.85 29.61 15.68
C GLU A 54 -27.52 28.68 16.84
N ALA A 55 -28.16 28.87 17.99
CA ALA A 55 -28.04 27.97 19.13
C ALA A 55 -28.49 26.53 18.80
N ALA A 56 -29.59 26.38 18.05
CA ALA A 56 -30.05 25.08 17.56
C ALA A 56 -29.04 24.44 16.59
N SER A 57 -28.50 25.22 15.65
CA SER A 57 -27.50 24.77 14.69
C SER A 57 -26.23 24.29 15.37
N ASN A 58 -25.70 25.06 16.33
CA ASN A 58 -24.49 24.71 17.07
C ASN A 58 -24.67 23.44 17.91
N ARG A 59 -25.81 23.29 18.58
CA ARG A 59 -26.17 22.07 19.32
C ARG A 59 -26.25 20.86 18.39
N ASN A 60 -26.96 20.99 17.28
CA ASN A 60 -27.16 19.89 16.32
C ASN A 60 -25.84 19.50 15.64
N TYR A 61 -24.99 20.49 15.30
CA TYR A 61 -23.66 20.26 14.72
C TYR A 61 -22.78 19.42 15.65
N LEU A 62 -22.66 19.81 16.93
CA LEU A 62 -21.84 19.05 17.88
C LEU A 62 -22.45 17.67 18.16
N GLY A 63 -23.77 17.58 18.28
CA GLY A 63 -24.48 16.30 18.43
C GLY A 63 -24.25 15.32 17.27
N GLN A 64 -24.28 15.83 16.03
CA GLN A 64 -23.99 15.02 14.85
C GLN A 64 -22.54 14.56 14.84
N ARG A 65 -21.57 15.45 15.06
CA ARG A 65 -20.15 15.10 15.16
C ARG A 65 -19.89 14.03 16.21
N MET A 66 -20.48 14.15 17.39
CA MET A 66 -20.38 13.11 18.43
C MET A 66 -20.93 11.76 17.96
N THR A 67 -22.04 11.77 17.23
CA THR A 67 -22.66 10.56 16.70
C THR A 67 -21.77 9.92 15.62
N ASP A 68 -21.17 10.73 14.75
CA ASP A 68 -20.24 10.26 13.71
C ASP A 68 -18.99 9.61 14.33
N GLU A 69 -18.38 10.24 15.35
CA GLU A 69 -17.22 9.69 16.06
C GLU A 69 -17.55 8.39 16.81
N VAL A 70 -18.73 8.30 17.44
CA VAL A 70 -19.19 7.06 18.09
C VAL A 70 -19.40 5.95 17.08
N ASN A 71 -19.95 6.25 15.91
CA ASN A 71 -20.11 5.28 14.83
C ASN A 71 -18.75 4.79 14.30
N GLU A 72 -17.75 5.67 14.20
CA GLU A 72 -16.39 5.29 13.81
C GLU A 72 -15.71 4.44 14.88
N ILE A 73 -15.88 4.76 16.18
CA ILE A 73 -15.42 3.90 17.28
C ILE A 73 -16.07 2.51 17.21
N ILE A 74 -17.38 2.44 16.94
CA ILE A 74 -18.08 1.17 16.78
C ILE A 74 -17.51 0.38 15.60
N ARG A 75 -17.27 1.04 14.45
CA ARG A 75 -16.62 0.42 13.29
C ARG A 75 -15.25 -0.14 13.66
N VAL A 76 -14.39 0.66 14.30
CA VAL A 76 -13.03 0.28 14.73
C VAL A 76 -13.04 -0.86 15.76
N LEU A 77 -13.98 -0.86 16.71
CA LEU A 77 -14.08 -1.95 17.69
C LEU A 77 -14.64 -3.25 17.08
N GLN A 78 -15.43 -3.15 16.02
CA GLN A 78 -15.98 -4.30 15.29
C GLN A 78 -15.00 -4.86 14.23
N LEU A 79 -13.90 -4.15 13.97
CA LEU A 79 -12.79 -4.67 13.18
C LEU A 79 -12.09 -5.81 13.93
N THR A 80 -12.56 -7.03 13.66
CA THR A 80 -12.02 -8.28 14.19
C THR A 80 -10.84 -8.82 13.35
N ALA A 81 -10.45 -8.07 12.31
CA ALA A 81 -9.26 -8.25 11.52
C ALA A 81 -8.72 -6.85 11.17
N TYR A 82 -7.41 -6.73 10.91
CA TYR A 82 -6.79 -5.50 10.41
C TYR A 82 -7.66 -4.90 9.29
N ASP A 83 -8.04 -3.62 9.42
CA ASP A 83 -8.80 -2.89 8.39
C ASP A 83 -7.89 -2.69 7.18
N GLU A 84 -7.93 -3.63 6.24
CA GLU A 84 -7.23 -3.55 4.95
C GLU A 84 -7.93 -2.61 3.95
N ASP A 85 -9.03 -1.95 4.34
CA ASP A 85 -9.94 -1.29 3.39
C ASP A 85 -9.69 0.22 3.19
N GLU A 86 -8.65 0.82 3.80
CA GLU A 86 -8.27 2.23 3.55
C GLU A 86 -6.87 2.43 2.94
N TRP A 87 -6.15 1.33 2.64
CA TRP A 87 -4.89 1.37 1.90
C TRP A 87 -5.06 0.68 0.56
N ASP A 88 -5.52 1.44 -0.44
CA ASP A 88 -5.68 0.99 -1.82
C ASP A 88 -4.50 0.09 -2.28
N GLN A 89 -4.79 -1.21 -2.32
CA GLN A 89 -4.14 -2.29 -3.08
C GLN A 89 -2.66 -2.53 -2.77
N ASP A 90 -2.39 -3.16 -1.62
CA ASP A 90 -1.16 -3.93 -1.46
C ASP A 90 -1.08 -4.98 -2.60
N ASN A 91 0.00 -4.92 -3.40
CA ASN A 91 0.26 -5.88 -4.47
C ASN A 91 0.20 -7.31 -3.93
N VAL A 92 0.67 -7.52 -2.71
CA VAL A 92 0.67 -8.83 -2.06
C VAL A 92 -0.75 -9.21 -1.63
N THR A 93 -1.56 -8.31 -1.08
CA THR A 93 -2.99 -8.57 -0.81
C THR A 93 -3.78 -8.90 -2.08
N VAL A 94 -3.57 -8.16 -3.17
CA VAL A 94 -4.20 -8.47 -4.47
C VAL A 94 -3.76 -9.87 -4.96
N MET A 95 -2.48 -10.19 -4.82
CA MET A 95 -1.94 -11.50 -5.18
C MET A 95 -2.47 -12.62 -4.26
N ARG A 96 -2.59 -12.40 -2.95
CA ARG A 96 -3.18 -13.37 -2.00
C ARG A 96 -4.64 -13.62 -2.29
N LYS A 97 -5.41 -12.57 -2.58
CA LYS A 97 -6.83 -12.69 -2.96
C LYS A 97 -6.98 -13.47 -4.26
N ALA A 98 -6.16 -13.16 -5.26
CA ALA A 98 -6.12 -13.92 -6.52
C ALA A 98 -5.70 -15.38 -6.31
N LEU A 99 -4.73 -15.64 -5.43
CA LEU A 99 -4.26 -16.99 -5.08
C LEU A 99 -5.36 -17.79 -4.39
N SER A 100 -6.01 -17.22 -3.38
CA SER A 100 -7.11 -17.86 -2.66
C SER A 100 -8.27 -18.19 -3.62
N ALA A 101 -8.61 -17.27 -4.53
CA ALA A 101 -9.60 -17.51 -5.57
C ALA A 101 -9.18 -18.66 -6.50
N ALA A 102 -7.93 -18.69 -6.97
CA ALA A 102 -7.42 -19.79 -7.80
C ALA A 102 -7.46 -21.15 -7.07
N GLN A 103 -7.07 -21.19 -5.79
CA GLN A 103 -7.12 -22.40 -4.96
C GLN A 103 -8.54 -22.92 -4.78
N SER A 104 -9.51 -22.01 -4.57
CA SER A 104 -10.92 -22.40 -4.42
C SER A 104 -11.52 -23.06 -5.67
N LEU A 105 -10.99 -22.73 -6.85
CA LEU A 105 -11.46 -23.23 -8.14
C LEU A 105 -10.78 -24.54 -8.57
N LEU A 106 -9.65 -24.91 -7.94
CA LEU A 106 -8.81 -26.02 -8.38
C LEU A 106 -9.53 -27.38 -8.34
N SER A 107 -10.37 -27.63 -7.33
CA SER A 107 -11.13 -28.90 -7.22
C SER A 107 -12.08 -29.07 -8.40
N ALA A 108 -12.92 -28.05 -8.67
CA ALA A 108 -13.88 -28.07 -9.75
C ALA A 108 -13.21 -28.21 -11.13
N ALA A 109 -12.05 -27.58 -11.33
CA ALA A 109 -11.24 -27.74 -12.53
C ALA A 109 -10.73 -29.19 -12.69
N CYS A 110 -10.17 -29.79 -11.63
CA CYS A 110 -9.66 -31.16 -11.66
C CYS A 110 -10.77 -32.20 -11.86
N GLU A 111 -11.94 -31.99 -11.27
CA GLU A 111 -13.11 -32.87 -11.42
C GLU A 111 -13.58 -32.90 -12.88
N TRP A 112 -13.65 -31.75 -13.55
CA TRP A 112 -14.03 -31.67 -14.96
C TRP A 112 -13.01 -32.29 -15.91
N LEU A 113 -11.71 -32.22 -15.57
CA LEU A 113 -10.66 -32.92 -16.32
C LEU A 113 -10.73 -34.44 -16.12
N SER A 114 -11.11 -34.88 -14.91
CA SER A 114 -11.25 -36.31 -14.58
C SER A 114 -12.48 -36.95 -15.21
N ASP A 115 -13.51 -36.18 -15.53
CA ASP A 115 -14.71 -36.65 -16.22
C ASP A 115 -14.52 -36.64 -17.76
N PRO A 116 -14.48 -37.82 -18.43
CA PRO A 116 -14.38 -37.90 -19.89
C PRO A 116 -15.58 -37.28 -20.62
N ASN A 117 -16.73 -37.17 -19.96
CA ASN A 117 -17.96 -36.61 -20.52
C ASN A 117 -18.16 -35.12 -20.18
N GLY A 118 -17.16 -34.49 -19.54
CA GLY A 118 -17.24 -33.10 -19.09
C GLY A 118 -17.41 -32.12 -20.25
N ARG A 119 -18.60 -31.51 -20.38
CA ARG A 119 -18.92 -30.64 -21.52
C ARG A 119 -18.08 -29.34 -21.51
N PRO A 120 -17.58 -28.88 -22.66
CA PRO A 120 -17.00 -27.54 -22.80
C PRO A 120 -18.00 -26.44 -22.37
N GLY A 121 -17.52 -25.37 -21.74
CA GLY A 121 -18.36 -24.30 -21.21
C GLY A 121 -19.07 -24.60 -19.88
N ALA A 122 -18.88 -25.81 -19.33
CA ALA A 122 -19.32 -26.17 -17.99
C ALA A 122 -18.53 -25.41 -16.91
N VAL A 123 -19.00 -25.48 -15.67
CA VAL A 123 -18.42 -24.76 -14.53
C VAL A 123 -16.94 -25.09 -14.34
N GLY A 124 -16.53 -26.35 -14.54
CA GLY A 124 -15.13 -26.76 -14.39
C GLY A 124 -14.19 -26.24 -15.47
N GLU A 125 -14.62 -26.16 -16.74
CA GLU A 125 -13.81 -25.52 -17.80
C GLU A 125 -13.66 -24.02 -17.53
N LYS A 126 -14.75 -23.33 -17.15
CA LYS A 126 -14.71 -21.93 -16.73
C LYS A 126 -13.83 -21.71 -15.50
N ALA A 127 -13.75 -22.69 -14.60
CA ALA A 127 -12.84 -22.64 -13.45
C ALA A 127 -11.38 -22.65 -13.90
N ILE A 128 -11.01 -23.48 -14.89
CA ILE A 128 -9.65 -23.48 -15.48
C ILE A 128 -9.31 -22.11 -16.07
N ARG A 129 -10.20 -21.53 -16.88
CA ARG A 129 -9.99 -20.20 -17.48
C ARG A 129 -9.79 -19.11 -16.42
N ARG A 130 -10.63 -19.12 -15.38
CA ARG A 130 -10.50 -18.19 -14.25
C ARG A 130 -9.20 -18.37 -13.46
N ILE A 131 -8.74 -19.60 -13.26
CA ILE A 131 -7.43 -19.87 -12.64
C ILE A 131 -6.31 -19.22 -13.48
N CYS A 132 -6.35 -19.37 -14.80
CA CYS A 132 -5.39 -18.71 -15.70
C CYS A 132 -5.45 -17.16 -15.60
N GLU A 133 -6.64 -16.57 -15.52
CA GLU A 133 -6.80 -15.12 -15.32
C GLU A 133 -6.21 -14.64 -13.98
N TYR A 134 -6.42 -15.39 -12.89
CA TYR A 134 -5.83 -15.07 -11.60
C TYR A 134 -4.30 -15.27 -11.61
N ALA A 135 -3.81 -16.29 -12.30
CA ALA A 135 -2.39 -16.53 -12.48
C ALA A 135 -1.71 -15.38 -13.25
N GLU A 136 -2.33 -14.85 -14.30
CA GLU A 136 -1.83 -13.65 -15.01
C GLU A 136 -1.81 -12.41 -14.12
N LYS A 137 -2.83 -12.22 -13.27
CA LYS A 137 -2.86 -11.11 -12.29
C LYS A 137 -1.71 -11.21 -11.29
N ILE A 138 -1.35 -12.42 -10.87
CA ILE A 138 -0.21 -12.69 -9.99
C ILE A 138 1.09 -12.47 -10.76
N ALA A 139 1.24 -13.01 -11.97
CA ALA A 139 2.43 -12.87 -12.81
C ALA A 139 2.75 -11.40 -13.15
N ALA A 140 1.73 -10.56 -13.33
CA ALA A 140 1.91 -9.13 -13.57
C ALA A 140 2.59 -8.37 -12.40
N ARG A 141 2.55 -8.94 -11.19
CA ARG A 141 3.07 -8.36 -9.94
C ARG A 141 4.20 -9.18 -9.32
N SER A 142 4.65 -10.23 -10.01
CA SER A 142 5.70 -11.14 -9.54
C SER A 142 7.07 -10.71 -10.07
N LEU A 143 8.13 -11.30 -9.52
CA LEU A 143 9.50 -11.11 -10.03
C LEU A 143 9.64 -11.60 -11.48
N PRO A 144 10.56 -11.04 -12.29
CA PRO A 144 10.68 -11.40 -13.72
C PRO A 144 10.83 -12.91 -14.00
N GLU A 145 11.58 -13.62 -13.14
CA GLU A 145 11.79 -15.07 -13.25
C GLU A 145 10.49 -15.85 -12.99
N ASP A 146 9.76 -15.48 -11.93
CA ASP A 146 8.46 -16.07 -11.59
C ASP A 146 7.41 -15.73 -12.65
N GLN A 147 7.39 -14.49 -13.13
CA GLN A 147 6.49 -14.00 -14.17
C GLN A 147 6.62 -14.81 -15.46
N PHE A 148 7.85 -15.05 -15.92
CA PHE A 148 8.09 -15.85 -17.12
C PHE A 148 7.56 -17.28 -16.95
N THR A 149 7.90 -17.91 -15.83
CA THR A 149 7.52 -19.29 -15.52
C THR A 149 6.00 -19.45 -15.40
N ILE A 150 5.32 -18.53 -14.70
CA ILE A 150 3.87 -18.55 -14.55
C ILE A 150 3.18 -18.39 -15.92
N ARG A 151 3.61 -17.41 -16.74
CA ARG A 151 3.01 -17.18 -18.07
C ARG A 151 3.19 -18.38 -18.99
N GLN A 152 4.34 -19.05 -18.91
CA GLN A 152 4.58 -20.25 -19.70
C GLN A 152 3.64 -21.40 -19.30
N LEU A 153 3.45 -21.63 -17.99
CA LEU A 153 2.48 -22.61 -17.49
C LEU A 153 1.04 -22.26 -17.89
N VAL A 154 0.65 -20.99 -17.77
CA VAL A 154 -0.68 -20.51 -18.18
C VAL A 154 -0.93 -20.77 -19.67
N LYS A 155 0.06 -20.49 -20.54
CA LYS A 155 -0.02 -20.75 -21.97
C LYS A 155 -0.20 -22.25 -22.27
N GLU A 156 0.59 -23.10 -21.61
CA GLU A 156 0.48 -24.56 -21.79
C GLU A 156 -0.86 -25.12 -21.32
N ILE A 157 -1.36 -24.67 -20.16
CA ILE A 157 -2.69 -25.04 -19.64
C ILE A 157 -3.78 -24.59 -20.60
N THR A 158 -3.68 -23.36 -21.14
CA THR A 158 -4.65 -22.82 -22.10
C THR A 158 -4.70 -23.69 -23.37
N ASN A 159 -3.55 -23.98 -23.96
CA ASN A 159 -3.46 -24.81 -25.16
C ASN A 159 -4.02 -26.23 -24.95
N LEU A 160 -3.72 -26.85 -23.80
CA LEU A 160 -4.27 -28.16 -23.43
C LEU A 160 -5.78 -28.09 -23.25
N THR A 161 -6.28 -27.05 -22.58
CA THR A 161 -7.72 -26.85 -22.35
C THR A 161 -8.48 -26.66 -23.66
N ASP A 162 -7.92 -25.87 -24.59
CA ASP A 162 -8.48 -25.68 -25.94
C ASP A 162 -8.54 -27.02 -26.69
N SER A 163 -7.45 -27.78 -26.69
CA SER A 163 -7.37 -29.09 -27.35
C SER A 163 -8.37 -30.10 -26.76
N ILE A 164 -8.53 -30.12 -25.43
CA ILE A 164 -9.53 -30.97 -24.76
C ILE A 164 -10.95 -30.53 -25.15
N CYS A 165 -11.22 -29.23 -25.16
CA CYS A 165 -12.53 -28.72 -25.56
C CYS A 165 -12.86 -29.09 -27.00
N GLU A 166 -11.93 -28.94 -27.94
CA GLU A 166 -12.11 -29.31 -29.35
C GLU A 166 -12.43 -30.81 -29.51
N LEU A 167 -11.68 -31.68 -28.83
CA LEU A 167 -11.94 -33.13 -28.87
C LEU A 167 -13.33 -33.46 -28.31
N ARG A 168 -13.71 -32.86 -27.18
CA ARG A 168 -15.01 -33.10 -26.54
C ARG A 168 -16.18 -32.58 -27.37
N HIS A 169 -16.01 -31.49 -28.13
CA HIS A 169 -17.01 -31.05 -29.12
C HIS A 169 -17.20 -32.09 -30.24
N GLN A 170 -16.15 -32.83 -30.61
CA GLN A 170 -16.20 -33.91 -31.60
C GLN A 170 -16.70 -35.23 -31.01
N GLY A 171 -17.12 -35.26 -29.74
CA GLY A 171 -17.55 -36.48 -29.04
C GLY A 171 -16.40 -37.43 -28.70
N ARG A 172 -15.16 -36.95 -28.76
CA ARG A 172 -13.94 -37.70 -28.41
C ARG A 172 -13.34 -37.12 -27.14
N ASP A 173 -12.54 -37.90 -26.43
CA ASP A 173 -11.83 -37.40 -25.26
C ASP A 173 -10.40 -37.94 -25.26
N ASN A 174 -9.49 -37.15 -24.67
CA ASN A 174 -8.10 -37.55 -24.48
C ASN A 174 -7.72 -37.38 -23.01
N GLN A 175 -7.91 -38.47 -22.26
CA GLN A 175 -7.59 -38.51 -20.84
C GLN A 175 -6.11 -38.26 -20.53
N SER A 176 -5.18 -38.54 -21.46
CA SER A 176 -3.77 -38.20 -21.26
C SER A 176 -3.56 -36.68 -21.25
N TYR A 177 -4.23 -35.94 -22.15
CA TYR A 177 -4.19 -34.48 -22.15
C TYR A 177 -4.87 -33.91 -20.92
N ALA A 178 -6.00 -34.47 -20.51
CA ALA A 178 -6.71 -34.04 -19.32
C ALA A 178 -5.88 -34.26 -18.03
N GLN A 179 -5.21 -35.41 -17.91
CA GLN A 179 -4.28 -35.69 -16.81
C GLN A 179 -3.09 -34.74 -16.81
N SER A 180 -2.49 -34.45 -17.98
CA SER A 180 -1.38 -33.50 -18.09
C SER A 180 -1.81 -32.08 -17.69
N CYS A 181 -2.99 -31.65 -18.13
CA CYS A 181 -3.56 -30.36 -17.75
C CYS A 181 -3.82 -30.27 -16.25
N ALA A 182 -4.37 -31.32 -15.65
CA ALA A 182 -4.64 -31.39 -14.22
C ALA A 182 -3.34 -31.31 -13.40
N GLN A 183 -2.27 -31.98 -13.86
CA GLN A 183 -0.97 -31.89 -13.21
C GLN A 183 -0.40 -30.47 -13.28
N LYS A 184 -0.41 -29.83 -14.46
CA LYS A 184 0.06 -28.45 -14.62
C LYS A 184 -0.72 -27.44 -13.79
N LEU A 185 -2.04 -27.63 -13.64
CA LEU A 185 -2.86 -26.81 -12.74
C LEU A 185 -2.45 -26.96 -11.28
N ARG A 186 -2.11 -28.18 -10.84
CA ARG A 186 -1.60 -28.43 -9.49
C ARG A 186 -0.21 -27.84 -9.28
N ASP A 187 0.67 -27.94 -10.28
CA ASP A 187 2.01 -27.34 -10.22
C ASP A 187 1.93 -25.80 -10.20
N LEU A 188 0.95 -25.22 -10.89
CA LEU A 188 0.70 -23.78 -10.90
C LEU A 188 0.12 -23.29 -9.56
N VAL A 189 -1.01 -23.86 -9.13
CA VAL A 189 -1.80 -23.35 -7.98
C VAL A 189 -1.28 -23.86 -6.63
N GLY A 190 -0.71 -25.07 -6.63
CA GLY A 190 -0.32 -25.79 -5.43
C GLY A 190 -1.47 -26.61 -4.84
N THR A 191 -1.09 -27.65 -4.11
CA THR A 191 -2.02 -28.49 -3.34
C THR A 191 -1.65 -28.44 -1.86
N LYS A 192 -2.36 -29.18 -1.01
CA LYS A 192 -1.97 -29.32 0.41
C LYS A 192 -0.61 -30.01 0.60
N GLU A 193 -0.15 -30.75 -0.40
CA GLU A 193 1.03 -31.62 -0.33
C GLU A 193 2.20 -31.08 -1.16
N SER A 194 1.93 -30.24 -2.16
CA SER A 194 2.95 -29.65 -3.05
C SER A 194 2.81 -28.15 -3.11
N GLN A 195 3.93 -27.43 -2.95
CA GLN A 195 3.97 -25.98 -3.14
C GLN A 195 3.84 -25.66 -4.63
N GLY A 196 2.86 -24.82 -4.96
CA GLY A 196 2.66 -24.34 -6.32
C GLY A 196 3.50 -23.12 -6.66
N MET A 197 3.61 -22.83 -7.96
CA MET A 197 4.31 -21.66 -8.48
C MET A 197 3.66 -20.33 -8.03
N LEU A 198 2.33 -20.27 -7.95
CA LEU A 198 1.62 -19.07 -7.51
C LEU A 198 1.93 -18.72 -6.03
N PRO A 199 1.80 -19.64 -5.05
CA PRO A 199 2.26 -19.40 -3.68
C PRO A 199 3.71 -18.93 -3.57
N HIS A 200 4.62 -19.52 -4.36
CA HIS A 200 6.03 -19.12 -4.39
C HIS A 200 6.18 -17.66 -4.82
N ALA A 201 5.52 -17.28 -5.91
CA ALA A 201 5.58 -15.93 -6.44
C ALA A 201 4.95 -14.88 -5.51
N VAL A 202 3.84 -15.21 -4.81
CA VAL A 202 3.26 -14.33 -3.78
C VAL A 202 4.23 -14.14 -2.61
N PHE A 203 4.92 -15.20 -2.19
CA PHE A 203 5.92 -15.12 -1.12
C PHE A 203 7.16 -14.33 -1.55
N GLY A 204 7.62 -14.50 -2.79
CA GLY A 204 8.72 -13.72 -3.38
C GLY A 204 8.40 -12.23 -3.48
N ALA A 205 7.18 -11.89 -3.90
CA ALA A 205 6.69 -10.52 -3.94
C ALA A 205 6.66 -9.87 -2.54
N GLN A 206 6.22 -10.61 -1.51
CA GLN A 206 6.25 -10.13 -0.12
C GLN A 206 7.66 -9.82 0.40
N ARG A 207 8.69 -10.55 -0.06
CA ARG A 207 10.07 -10.27 0.37
C ARG A 207 10.67 -9.06 -0.34
N THR A 208 10.08 -8.65 -1.45
CA THR A 208 10.55 -7.56 -2.30
C THR A 208 9.65 -6.33 -2.21
N ASP A 209 8.86 -6.22 -1.13
CA ASP A 209 7.98 -5.09 -0.78
C ASP A 209 8.64 -3.75 -1.07
N THR A 210 8.40 -3.30 -2.30
CA THR A 210 8.91 -2.09 -2.91
C THR A 210 7.77 -1.10 -2.98
N HIS A 211 7.06 -0.94 -1.86
CA HIS A 211 6.03 0.09 -1.73
C HIS A 211 6.71 1.45 -1.86
N PRO A 212 6.28 2.31 -2.79
CA PRO A 212 6.72 3.70 -2.82
C PRO A 212 6.36 4.33 -1.49
N ALA A 213 7.36 4.70 -0.69
CA ALA A 213 7.11 5.34 0.57
C ALA A 213 6.36 6.66 0.37
N HIS A 214 5.37 6.93 1.22
CA HIS A 214 4.54 8.13 1.12
C HIS A 214 5.13 9.31 1.89
N THR A 215 5.92 9.05 2.94
CA THR A 215 6.62 10.09 3.70
C THR A 215 7.94 10.45 3.02
N THR A 216 8.35 11.72 3.13
CA THR A 216 9.66 12.19 2.66
C THR A 216 10.81 11.37 3.25
N GLY A 217 10.71 11.01 4.54
CA GLY A 217 11.70 10.17 5.23
C GLY A 217 11.77 8.74 4.69
N GLY A 218 10.61 8.11 4.46
CA GLY A 218 10.57 6.76 3.89
C GLY A 218 11.05 6.72 2.44
N LYS A 219 10.76 7.74 1.62
CA LYS A 219 11.27 7.83 0.24
C LYS A 219 12.79 7.93 0.23
N LEU A 220 13.34 8.70 1.17
CA LEU A 220 14.78 8.83 1.31
C LEU A 220 15.41 7.49 1.69
N GLU A 221 14.83 6.77 2.65
CA GLU A 221 15.30 5.45 3.06
C GLU A 221 15.22 4.43 1.91
N GLN A 222 14.13 4.45 1.14
CA GLN A 222 13.96 3.59 -0.04
C GLN A 222 15.00 3.90 -1.13
N ALA A 223 15.28 5.17 -1.39
CA ALA A 223 16.35 5.58 -2.30
C ALA A 223 17.74 5.14 -1.79
N GLN A 224 18.00 5.23 -0.49
CA GLN A 224 19.26 4.78 0.12
C GLN A 224 19.43 3.25 0.01
N ARG A 225 18.37 2.49 0.26
CA ARG A 225 18.37 1.02 0.10
C ARG A 225 18.68 0.60 -1.33
N TRP A 226 18.19 1.32 -2.34
CA TRP A 226 18.55 1.07 -3.73
C TRP A 226 20.05 1.29 -3.98
N LEU A 227 20.65 2.32 -3.39
CA LEU A 227 22.09 2.57 -3.49
C LEU A 227 22.95 1.54 -2.72
N ASP A 228 22.45 1.03 -1.60
CA ASP A 228 23.19 0.07 -0.76
C ASP A 228 23.18 -1.37 -1.33
N ASN A 229 22.30 -1.66 -2.30
CA ASN A 229 22.13 -3.01 -2.86
C ASN A 229 22.39 -3.06 -4.37
N PRO A 230 23.67 -2.97 -4.80
CA PRO A 230 24.06 -3.07 -6.21
C PRO A 230 23.56 -4.36 -6.87
N GLY A 231 22.87 -4.24 -8.00
CA GLY A 231 22.48 -5.40 -8.82
C GLY A 231 21.27 -6.18 -8.30
N ILE A 232 20.68 -5.78 -7.17
CA ILE A 232 19.37 -6.28 -6.76
C ILE A 232 18.31 -5.49 -7.53
N ASN A 233 17.46 -6.18 -8.29
CA ASN A 233 16.36 -5.56 -9.00
C ASN A 233 15.23 -5.22 -8.02
N ASP A 234 15.04 -3.92 -7.76
CA ASP A 234 14.00 -3.38 -6.89
C ASP A 234 12.73 -2.97 -7.67
N GLY A 235 12.57 -3.43 -8.91
CA GLY A 235 11.44 -3.06 -9.76
C GLY A 235 11.42 -1.58 -10.16
N GLY A 236 12.53 -0.85 -9.97
CA GLY A 236 12.63 0.59 -10.21
C GLY A 236 12.10 1.45 -9.07
N ALA A 237 11.82 0.87 -7.90
CA ALA A 237 11.20 1.56 -6.78
C ALA A 237 12.10 2.63 -6.15
N GLY A 238 13.41 2.39 -6.07
CA GLY A 238 14.40 3.37 -5.62
C GLY A 238 14.45 4.59 -6.55
N LEU A 239 14.44 4.37 -7.87
CA LEU A 239 14.41 5.47 -8.84
C LEU A 239 13.09 6.24 -8.78
N GLN A 240 11.95 5.55 -8.59
CA GLN A 240 10.65 6.20 -8.39
C GLN A 240 10.59 7.00 -7.08
N ALA A 241 11.21 6.51 -6.01
CA ALA A 241 11.32 7.24 -4.75
C ALA A 241 12.13 8.53 -4.91
N ILE A 242 13.25 8.48 -5.65
CA ILE A 242 14.06 9.67 -5.98
C ILE A 242 13.24 10.68 -6.80
N ARG A 243 12.55 10.24 -7.86
CA ARG A 243 11.70 11.12 -8.67
C ARG A 243 10.61 11.79 -7.84
N SER A 244 9.94 11.01 -6.99
CA SER A 244 8.91 11.51 -6.09
C SER A 244 9.45 12.53 -5.08
N LEU A 245 10.67 12.32 -4.55
CA LEU A 245 11.36 13.29 -3.70
C LEU A 245 11.68 14.59 -4.44
N LEU A 246 12.17 14.48 -5.68
CA LEU A 246 12.49 15.64 -6.52
C LEU A 246 11.26 16.49 -6.84
N ASP A 247 10.13 15.86 -7.14
CA ASP A 247 8.87 16.57 -7.39
C ASP A 247 8.39 17.32 -6.13
N GLU A 248 8.49 16.68 -4.98
CA GLU A 248 8.14 17.28 -3.69
C GLU A 248 9.08 18.45 -3.34
N ALA A 249 10.39 18.28 -3.56
CA ALA A 249 11.38 19.32 -3.36
C ALA A 249 11.15 20.52 -4.30
N ARG A 250 10.83 20.30 -5.58
CA ARG A 250 10.51 21.37 -6.54
C ARG A 250 9.23 22.12 -6.13
N ARG A 251 8.22 21.41 -5.61
CA ARG A 251 7.01 22.04 -5.06
C ARG A 251 7.31 22.91 -3.83
N LEU A 252 8.21 22.46 -2.95
CA LEU A 252 8.68 23.25 -1.81
C LEU A 252 9.50 24.48 -2.27
N ALA A 253 10.36 24.32 -3.27
CA ALA A 253 11.19 25.40 -3.81
C ALA A 253 10.37 26.61 -4.29
N ASN A 254 9.20 26.38 -4.86
CA ASN A 254 8.30 27.46 -5.30
C ASN A 254 7.78 28.37 -4.17
N LYS A 255 7.90 27.93 -2.92
CA LYS A 255 7.45 28.68 -1.74
C LYS A 255 8.61 29.37 -1.00
N LEU A 256 9.84 29.24 -1.50
CA LEU A 256 11.05 29.74 -0.85
C LEU A 256 11.51 31.09 -1.41
N PRO A 257 12.25 31.89 -0.61
CA PRO A 257 12.98 33.04 -1.10
C PRO A 257 13.94 32.66 -2.24
N PRO A 258 14.29 33.60 -3.15
CA PRO A 258 15.09 33.30 -4.35
C PRO A 258 16.39 32.55 -4.06
N ILE A 259 17.10 32.91 -2.99
CA ILE A 259 18.40 32.31 -2.63
C ILE A 259 18.24 30.84 -2.21
N ASP A 260 17.29 30.54 -1.33
CA ASP A 260 17.04 29.17 -0.86
C ASP A 260 16.39 28.31 -1.95
N ARG A 261 15.53 28.90 -2.79
CA ARG A 261 14.96 28.25 -3.98
C ARG A 261 16.06 27.79 -4.92
N ASP A 262 16.97 28.67 -5.30
CA ASP A 262 18.02 28.35 -6.27
C ASP A 262 18.97 27.29 -5.70
N ARG A 263 19.28 27.36 -4.39
CA ARG A 263 20.04 26.30 -3.69
C ARG A 263 19.34 24.95 -3.77
N LEU A 264 18.03 24.88 -3.46
CA LEU A 264 17.27 23.63 -3.47
C LEU A 264 17.15 23.05 -4.90
N LEU A 265 16.91 23.90 -5.91
CA LEU A 265 16.83 23.49 -7.31
C LEU A 265 18.16 22.95 -7.85
N ASN A 266 19.30 23.54 -7.44
CA ASN A 266 20.62 23.03 -7.80
C ASN A 266 20.86 21.61 -7.27
N VAL A 267 20.52 21.35 -5.99
CA VAL A 267 20.64 20.01 -5.41
C VAL A 267 19.69 19.03 -6.11
N CYS A 268 18.47 19.46 -6.46
CA CYS A 268 17.54 18.63 -7.23
C CYS A 268 18.11 18.25 -8.60
N ALA A 269 18.74 19.19 -9.31
CA ALA A 269 19.35 18.95 -10.61
C ALA A 269 20.54 17.98 -10.53
N ASP A 270 21.37 18.12 -9.50
CA ASP A 270 22.49 17.19 -9.23
C ASP A 270 21.98 15.76 -8.99
N VAL A 271 20.99 15.59 -8.11
CA VAL A 271 20.38 14.28 -7.78
C VAL A 271 19.72 13.64 -9.01
N ASP A 272 18.98 14.42 -9.81
CA ASP A 272 18.34 13.95 -11.03
C ASP A 272 19.37 13.47 -12.06
N LYS A 273 20.44 14.26 -12.28
CA LYS A 273 21.52 13.89 -13.19
C LYS A 273 22.22 12.60 -12.74
N MET A 274 22.62 12.53 -11.47
CA MET A 274 23.36 11.38 -10.93
C MET A 274 22.50 10.10 -10.93
N SER A 275 21.22 10.20 -10.58
CA SER A 275 20.31 9.04 -10.57
C SER A 275 20.03 8.49 -11.96
N ASN A 276 19.86 9.35 -12.97
CA ASN A 276 19.71 8.91 -14.36
C ASN A 276 21.01 8.29 -14.90
N GLN A 277 22.17 8.88 -14.61
CA GLN A 277 23.47 8.31 -15.00
C GLN A 277 23.71 6.94 -14.37
N LEU A 278 23.37 6.76 -13.09
CA LEU A 278 23.51 5.48 -12.40
C LEU A 278 22.56 4.43 -12.97
N SER A 279 21.29 4.80 -13.22
CA SER A 279 20.31 3.90 -13.83
C SER A 279 20.74 3.43 -15.22
N ASP A 280 21.34 4.32 -16.03
CA ASP A 280 21.88 3.96 -17.34
C ASP A 280 23.09 3.00 -17.24
N LEU A 281 23.97 3.17 -16.25
CA LEU A 281 25.08 2.25 -16.00
C LEU A 281 24.57 0.87 -15.55
N GLU A 282 23.57 0.82 -14.66
CA GLU A 282 22.96 -0.43 -14.21
C GLU A 282 22.26 -1.16 -15.36
N ARG A 283 21.51 -0.45 -16.22
CA ARG A 283 20.85 -1.02 -17.40
C ARG A 283 21.84 -1.60 -18.42
N ARG A 284 23.05 -1.04 -18.50
CA ARG A 284 24.14 -1.54 -19.37
C ARG A 284 24.92 -2.70 -18.74
N GLY A 285 24.55 -3.17 -17.55
CA GLY A 285 25.28 -4.21 -16.81
C GLY A 285 26.59 -3.72 -16.20
N LEU A 286 26.83 -2.40 -16.18
CA LEU A 286 28.04 -1.77 -15.63
C LEU A 286 27.84 -1.26 -14.19
N GLY A 287 26.78 -1.71 -13.50
CA GLY A 287 26.42 -1.28 -12.14
C GLY A 287 27.42 -1.67 -11.05
N ASN A 288 28.37 -2.57 -11.33
CA ASN A 288 29.42 -3.00 -10.40
C ASN A 288 30.80 -2.37 -10.70
N THR A 289 30.85 -1.42 -11.63
CA THR A 289 32.10 -0.71 -11.96
C THR A 289 32.51 0.24 -10.83
N PRO A 290 33.81 0.56 -10.69
CA PRO A 290 34.28 1.56 -9.74
C PRO A 290 33.65 2.94 -9.99
N GLU A 291 33.33 3.25 -11.25
CA GLU A 291 32.59 4.45 -11.64
C GLU A 291 31.16 4.46 -11.07
N ALA A 292 30.41 3.36 -11.24
CA ALA A 292 29.06 3.23 -10.66
C ALA A 292 29.07 3.31 -9.13
N ASN A 293 30.06 2.70 -8.47
CA ASN A 293 30.20 2.77 -7.02
C ASN A 293 30.51 4.20 -6.52
N ASN A 294 31.39 4.93 -7.23
CA ASN A 294 31.66 6.33 -6.91
C ASN A 294 30.40 7.20 -7.11
N LEU A 295 29.64 6.96 -8.20
CA LEU A 295 28.40 7.67 -8.47
C LEU A 295 27.33 7.39 -7.40
N ARG A 296 27.21 6.14 -6.91
CA ARG A 296 26.33 5.81 -5.78
C ARG A 296 26.70 6.60 -4.52
N GLN A 297 27.98 6.68 -4.19
CA GLN A 297 28.42 7.42 -3.01
C GLN A 297 28.08 8.91 -3.12
N GLN A 298 28.36 9.53 -4.27
CA GLN A 298 28.03 10.95 -4.52
C GLN A 298 26.52 11.21 -4.47
N LEU A 299 25.73 10.33 -5.10
CA LEU A 299 24.27 10.41 -5.07
C LEU A 299 23.74 10.24 -3.64
N ARG A 300 24.35 9.37 -2.83
CA ARG A 300 23.98 9.15 -1.44
C ARG A 300 24.15 10.41 -0.59
N GLU A 301 25.27 11.10 -0.77
CA GLU A 301 25.57 12.35 -0.08
C GLU A 301 24.60 13.47 -0.51
N LYS A 302 24.33 13.56 -1.82
CA LYS A 302 23.38 14.54 -2.38
C LYS A 302 21.94 14.29 -1.95
N LEU A 303 21.50 13.04 -1.85
CA LEU A 303 20.19 12.69 -1.30
C LEU A 303 20.06 13.08 0.18
N ARG A 304 21.12 12.91 0.97
CA ARG A 304 21.14 13.37 2.36
C ARG A 304 21.03 14.89 2.44
N GLU A 305 21.82 15.60 1.63
CA GLU A 305 21.75 17.07 1.51
C GLU A 305 20.34 17.53 1.14
N LEU A 306 19.71 16.89 0.15
CA LEU A 306 18.34 17.18 -0.26
C LEU A 306 17.35 16.98 0.90
N GLY A 307 17.45 15.84 1.60
CA GLY A 307 16.59 15.53 2.73
C GLY A 307 16.71 16.54 3.88
N ASP A 308 17.93 16.96 4.20
CA ASP A 308 18.19 17.95 5.25
C ASP A 308 17.67 19.35 4.87
N LEU A 309 17.84 19.75 3.59
CA LEU A 309 17.27 20.99 3.07
C LEU A 309 15.75 21.00 3.15
N MET A 310 15.08 19.93 2.70
CA MET A 310 13.62 19.81 2.74
C MET A 310 13.08 19.86 4.18
N LYS A 311 13.75 19.18 5.12
CA LYS A 311 13.37 19.21 6.55
C LYS A 311 13.46 20.61 7.14
N ARG A 312 14.56 21.32 6.87
CA ARG A 312 14.77 22.69 7.35
C ARG A 312 13.68 23.62 6.84
N VAL A 313 13.42 23.59 5.53
CA VAL A 313 12.37 24.39 4.88
C VAL A 313 11.00 24.13 5.49
N LEU A 314 10.65 22.87 5.73
CA LEU A 314 9.38 22.52 6.34
C LEU A 314 9.27 23.03 7.78
N THR A 315 10.36 22.96 8.54
CA THR A 315 10.42 23.42 9.93
C THR A 315 10.26 24.94 10.01
N ASP A 316 10.98 25.68 9.18
CA ASP A 316 10.93 27.14 9.15
C ASP A 316 9.51 27.63 8.80
N LYS A 317 8.85 26.97 7.83
CA LYS A 317 7.47 27.30 7.45
C LYS A 317 6.45 27.04 8.57
N VAL A 318 6.61 25.95 9.31
CA VAL A 318 5.76 25.66 10.47
C VAL A 318 5.95 26.71 11.56
N VAL A 319 7.17 27.21 11.77
CA VAL A 319 7.39 28.29 12.75
C VAL A 319 6.68 29.58 12.34
N GLU A 320 6.72 29.96 11.07
CA GLU A 320 6.01 31.14 10.55
C GLU A 320 4.47 30.97 10.62
N ASP A 321 3.93 29.86 10.12
CA ASP A 321 2.48 29.63 10.05
C ASP A 321 1.83 29.55 11.45
N PHE A 322 2.57 29.05 12.46
CA PHE A 322 2.05 28.94 13.83
C PHE A 322 2.31 30.17 14.71
N ALA A 323 3.15 31.10 14.28
CA ALA A 323 3.40 32.34 15.02
C ALA A 323 2.18 33.28 15.03
N ASP A 324 1.31 33.21 14.01
CA ASP A 324 0.24 34.19 13.78
C ASP A 324 -1.17 33.73 14.17
N ILE A 325 -1.33 32.50 14.66
CA ILE A 325 -2.65 31.96 15.04
C ILE A 325 -3.25 32.74 16.23
N THR A 326 -2.40 33.25 17.13
CA THR A 326 -2.82 34.05 18.29
C THR A 326 -3.38 35.41 17.88
N THR A 327 -2.84 36.05 16.85
CA THR A 327 -3.29 37.37 16.36
C THR A 327 -4.70 37.29 15.79
N LEU A 328 -4.99 36.27 14.98
CA LEU A 328 -6.33 36.02 14.41
C LEU A 328 -7.38 35.72 15.48
N HIS A 329 -7.00 34.99 16.54
CA HIS A 329 -7.89 34.75 17.67
C HIS A 329 -8.18 36.05 18.42
N LEU A 330 -7.16 36.87 18.74
CA LEU A 330 -7.35 38.11 19.50
C LEU A 330 -8.29 39.11 18.81
N LEU A 331 -8.19 39.27 17.48
CA LEU A 331 -9.06 40.17 16.71
C LEU A 331 -10.55 39.75 16.67
N LEU A 332 -10.88 38.52 17.04
CA LEU A 332 -12.27 38.05 17.16
C LEU A 332 -12.87 38.30 18.56
N PHE A 333 -12.04 38.68 19.54
CA PHE A 333 -12.47 38.92 20.93
C PHE A 333 -12.41 40.39 21.36
N ASP A 334 -12.00 41.30 20.47
CA ASP A 334 -12.10 42.77 20.61
C ASP A 334 -13.33 43.33 19.88
#